data_AF-A0A7W3VR13-F1
#
_entry.id   AF-A0A7W3VR13-F1
#
_cell.length_a   1.000
_cell.length_b   1.000
_cell.length_c   1.000
_cell.angle_alpha   90.00
_cell.angle_beta   90.00
_cell.angle_gamma   90.00
#
_symmetry.space_group_name_H-M   'P 1'
#
loop_
_entity.id
_entity.type
_entity.pdbx_description
1 polymer ?
#
loop_
_entity_poly.entity_id
_entity_poly.type
_entity_poly.pdbx_seq_one_letter_code
_entity_poly.pdbx_strand_id
1 'polypeptide(L)'
;ETLSIKTNQKDLSISKQNISTLKWKANVTDLVELGMALIESKSINVGKGKDNLSENQFYKLLADFFKIDKLYHEKLKQDIKRRVRDETVFLPKLNDTLQKAILEQLK
;
A
#
# COMPACT_ATOMS: atom_id res chain seq x y z
N GLU A 1 -16.16 20.62 -7.16
CA GLU A 1 -17.57 20.22 -7.07
C GLU A 1 -17.81 19.47 -5.77
N THR A 2 -18.73 19.96 -4.95
CA THR A 2 -19.05 19.42 -3.63
C THR A 2 -20.40 18.75 -3.74
N LEU A 3 -20.44 17.43 -3.63
CA LEU A 3 -21.70 16.68 -3.58
C LEU A 3 -22.20 16.70 -2.13
N SER A 4 -23.19 17.55 -1.85
CA SER A 4 -23.85 17.62 -0.55
C SER A 4 -24.93 16.54 -0.44
N ILE A 5 -24.74 15.55 0.42
CA ILE A 5 -25.78 14.62 0.85
C ILE A 5 -26.14 15.00 2.29
N LYS A 6 -27.35 15.52 2.50
CA LYS A 6 -27.89 15.79 3.84
C LYS A 6 -28.40 14.49 4.46
N THR A 7 -27.62 13.92 5.36
CA THR A 7 -28.09 12.91 6.32
C THR A 7 -27.41 13.18 7.65
N ASN A 8 -28.19 13.18 8.75
CA ASN A 8 -27.78 13.45 10.14
C ASN A 8 -26.78 12.43 10.71
N GLN A 9 -25.61 12.30 10.10
CA GLN A 9 -24.46 11.60 10.65
C GLN A 9 -23.33 12.61 10.66
N LYS A 10 -22.81 12.88 11.87
CA LYS A 10 -21.57 13.60 12.18
C LYS A 10 -20.74 13.77 10.91
N ASP A 11 -20.69 14.97 10.34
CA ASP A 11 -19.95 15.28 9.12
C ASP A 11 -18.51 14.80 9.31
N LEU A 12 -18.24 13.57 8.85
CA LEU A 12 -16.89 13.06 8.70
C LEU A 12 -16.39 13.81 7.48
N SER A 13 -15.87 15.02 7.72
CA SER A 13 -15.15 15.75 6.70
C SER A 13 -13.88 14.94 6.40
N ILE A 14 -13.99 13.97 5.50
CA ILE A 14 -12.83 13.29 4.96
C ILE A 14 -12.12 14.34 4.13
N SER A 15 -11.09 14.96 4.72
CA SER A 15 -10.16 15.76 3.95
C SER A 15 -9.55 14.82 2.92
N LYS A 16 -9.94 14.93 1.65
CA LYS A 16 -9.22 14.27 0.56
C LYS A 16 -7.80 14.83 0.60
N GLN A 17 -6.88 14.09 1.20
CA GLN A 17 -5.46 14.43 1.11
C GLN A 17 -5.11 14.46 -0.38
N ASN A 18 -4.41 15.52 -0.79
CA ASN A 18 -3.91 15.61 -2.16
C ASN A 18 -2.77 14.60 -2.34
N ILE A 19 -3.13 13.37 -2.67
CA ILE A 19 -2.22 12.26 -2.91
C ILE A 19 -1.56 12.31 -4.30
N SER A 20 -1.87 13.32 -5.12
CA SER A 20 -1.34 13.41 -6.50
C SER A 20 0.19 13.60 -6.55
N THR A 21 0.82 13.96 -5.44
CA THR A 21 2.28 14.12 -5.31
C THR A 21 2.96 12.87 -4.74
N LEU A 22 2.20 11.87 -4.28
CA LEU A 22 2.79 10.64 -3.76
C LEU A 22 3.49 9.89 -4.90
N LYS A 23 4.77 9.61 -4.67
CA LYS A 23 5.62 8.81 -5.54
C LYS A 23 6.27 7.75 -4.68
N TRP A 24 6.26 6.51 -5.15
CA TRP A 24 7.03 5.46 -4.49
C TRP A 24 8.52 5.73 -4.73
N LYS A 25 9.28 5.92 -3.64
CA LYS A 25 10.72 6.23 -3.71
C LYS A 25 11.61 5.02 -3.45
N ALA A 26 11.06 3.93 -2.93
CA ALA A 26 11.80 2.69 -2.64
C ALA A 26 11.81 1.75 -3.86
N ASN A 27 12.38 0.55 -3.70
CA ASN A 27 12.35 -0.44 -4.77
C ASN A 27 10.92 -0.91 -5.05
N VAL A 28 10.64 -1.20 -6.31
CA VAL A 28 9.32 -1.70 -6.73
C VAL A 28 9.00 -3.06 -6.08
N THR A 29 10.01 -3.88 -5.80
CA THR A 29 9.85 -5.12 -5.04
C THR A 29 9.32 -4.88 -3.62
N ASP A 30 9.78 -3.81 -2.96
CA ASP A 30 9.33 -3.45 -1.61
C ASP A 30 7.85 -3.02 -1.62
N LEU A 31 7.39 -2.40 -2.72
CA LEU A 31 5.97 -2.06 -2.91
C LEU A 31 5.11 -3.31 -3.06
N VAL A 32 5.58 -4.30 -3.82
CA VAL A 32 4.88 -5.58 -3.98
C VAL A 32 4.82 -6.32 -2.66
N GLU A 33 5.90 -6.30 -1.88
CA GLU A 33 5.97 -6.90 -0.55
C GLU A 33 4.99 -6.23 0.43
N LEU A 34 4.88 -4.90 0.42
CA LEU A 34 3.83 -4.18 1.15
C LEU A 34 2.43 -4.59 0.70
N GLY A 35 2.20 -4.70 -0.60
CA GLY A 35 0.93 -5.16 -1.16
C GLY A 35 0.56 -6.58 -0.68
N MET A 36 1.53 -7.49 -0.65
CA MET A 36 1.36 -8.84 -0.10
C MET A 36 1.00 -8.78 1.39
N ALA A 37 1.73 -7.99 2.18
CA ALA A 37 1.49 -7.86 3.62
C ALA A 37 0.07 -7.35 3.92
N LEU A 38 -0.43 -6.37 3.17
CA LEU A 38 -1.79 -5.82 3.32
C LEU A 38 -2.89 -6.84 3.00
N ILE A 39 -2.64 -7.73 2.05
CA ILE A 39 -3.54 -8.84 1.71
C ILE A 39 -3.50 -9.90 2.82
N GLU A 40 -2.31 -10.32 3.24
CA GLU A 40 -2.13 -11.37 4.25
C GLU A 40 -2.64 -10.93 5.63
N SER A 41 -2.47 -9.65 5.99
CA SER A 41 -3.02 -9.06 7.22
C SER A 41 -4.54 -8.88 7.18
N LYS A 42 -5.19 -9.16 6.04
CA LYS A 42 -6.61 -8.91 5.78
C LYS A 42 -7.01 -7.44 5.92
N SER A 43 -6.03 -6.52 5.81
CA SER A 43 -6.32 -5.08 5.73
C SER A 43 -6.98 -4.72 4.41
N ILE A 44 -6.74 -5.52 3.37
CA ILE A 44 -7.42 -5.42 2.08
C ILE A 44 -7.98 -6.80 1.72
N ASN A 45 -9.29 -6.86 1.52
CA ASN A 45 -9.96 -8.08 1.08
C ASN A 45 -9.84 -8.22 -0.43
N VAL A 46 -8.89 -9.04 -0.88
CA VAL A 46 -8.83 -9.53 -2.25
C VAL A 46 -9.41 -10.95 -2.32
N GLY A 47 -10.20 -11.25 -3.34
CA GLY A 47 -10.85 -12.56 -3.40
C GLY A 47 -11.66 -12.81 -4.67
N LYS A 48 -12.16 -14.04 -4.78
CA LYS A 48 -13.07 -14.46 -5.87
C LYS A 48 -14.50 -14.08 -5.49
N GLY A 49 -15.08 -13.12 -6.18
CA GLY A 49 -16.45 -12.66 -5.98
C GLY A 49 -16.74 -11.50 -6.93
N LYS A 50 -17.99 -11.34 -7.37
CA LYS A 50 -18.38 -10.31 -8.35
C LYS A 50 -18.14 -8.88 -7.82
N ASP A 51 -18.15 -8.72 -6.50
CA ASP A 51 -17.94 -7.45 -5.79
C ASP A 51 -16.57 -7.37 -5.09
N ASN A 52 -15.72 -8.38 -5.25
CA ASN A 52 -14.41 -8.41 -4.62
C ASN A 52 -13.36 -7.79 -5.55
N LEU A 53 -12.46 -7.01 -4.96
CA LEU A 53 -11.27 -6.53 -5.64
C LEU A 53 -10.40 -7.74 -5.99
N SER A 54 -10.15 -7.99 -7.29
CA SER A 54 -9.18 -9.01 -7.66
C SER A 54 -7.77 -8.57 -7.30
N GLU A 55 -6.87 -9.52 -7.06
CA GLU A 55 -5.48 -9.21 -6.74
C GLU A 55 -4.79 -8.38 -7.84
N ASN A 56 -5.04 -8.70 -9.12
CA ASN A 56 -4.52 -7.91 -10.25
C ASN A 56 -5.04 -6.46 -10.23
N GLN A 57 -6.33 -6.26 -9.92
CA GLN A 57 -6.90 -4.93 -9.81
C GLN A 57 -6.29 -4.17 -8.62
N PHE A 58 -6.08 -4.84 -7.49
CA PHE A 58 -5.41 -4.24 -6.34
C PHE A 58 -4.00 -3.74 -6.70
N TYR A 59 -3.14 -4.58 -7.28
CA TYR A 59 -1.80 -4.15 -7.67
C TYR A 59 -1.80 -3.08 -8.76
N LYS A 60 -2.80 -3.08 -9.65
CA LYS A 60 -2.99 -1.98 -10.61
C LYS A 60 -3.32 -0.66 -9.90
N LEU A 61 -4.29 -0.66 -8.97
CA LEU A 61 -4.63 0.52 -8.18
C LEU A 61 -3.44 1.01 -7.35
N LEU A 62 -2.65 0.09 -6.79
CA LEU A 62 -1.44 0.40 -6.05
C LEU A 62 -0.37 1.05 -6.94
N ALA A 63 -0.18 0.54 -8.15
CA ALA A 63 0.71 1.12 -9.14
C ALA A 63 0.25 2.51 -9.58
N ASP A 64 -1.04 2.68 -9.88
CA ASP A 64 -1.66 3.93 -10.28
C ASP A 64 -1.52 4.99 -9.16
N PHE A 65 -1.73 4.59 -7.91
CA PHE A 65 -1.58 5.45 -6.73
C PHE A 65 -0.17 6.06 -6.64
N PHE A 66 0.86 5.29 -6.97
CA PHE A 66 2.26 5.73 -6.94
C PHE A 66 2.81 6.18 -8.29
N LYS A 67 1.98 6.25 -9.34
CA LYS A 67 2.36 6.59 -10.72
C LYS A 67 3.45 5.68 -11.29
N ILE A 68 3.29 4.37 -11.11
CA ILE A 68 4.18 3.35 -11.67
C ILE A 68 3.56 2.79 -12.93
N ASP A 69 4.20 3.01 -14.08
CA ASP A 69 3.66 2.63 -15.40
C ASP A 69 3.37 1.13 -15.55
N LYS A 70 4.20 0.27 -14.94
CA LYS A 70 4.01 -1.18 -15.01
C LYS A 70 4.57 -1.91 -13.81
N LEU A 71 3.68 -2.56 -13.05
CA LEU A 71 4.02 -3.36 -11.88
C LEU A 71 3.92 -4.86 -12.20
N TYR A 72 5.07 -5.54 -12.30
CA TYR A 72 5.15 -6.99 -12.56
C TYR A 72 5.00 -7.81 -11.27
N HIS A 73 3.87 -7.65 -10.57
CA HIS A 73 3.68 -8.20 -9.23
C HIS A 73 3.85 -9.73 -9.16
N GLU A 74 3.39 -10.51 -10.14
CA GLU A 74 3.51 -11.98 -10.08
C GLU A 74 4.97 -12.47 -10.07
N LYS A 75 5.84 -11.88 -10.90
CA LYS A 75 7.27 -12.22 -10.90
C LYS A 75 7.92 -11.81 -9.57
N LEU A 76 7.66 -10.58 -9.12
CA LEU A 76 8.22 -10.04 -7.90
C LEU A 76 7.76 -10.82 -6.66
N LYS A 77 6.50 -11.30 -6.63
CA LYS A 77 5.99 -12.20 -5.58
C LYS A 77 6.75 -13.52 -5.53
N GLN A 78 7.10 -14.12 -6.67
CA GLN A 78 7.91 -15.34 -6.70
C GLN A 78 9.31 -15.08 -6.13
N ASP A 79 9.92 -13.96 -6.49
CA ASP A 79 11.23 -13.57 -5.98
C ASP A 79 11.19 -13.32 -4.46
N ILE A 80 10.15 -12.65 -3.95
CA ILE A 80 9.93 -12.44 -2.51
C ILE A 80 9.76 -13.77 -1.77
N LYS A 81 8.93 -14.68 -2.29
CA LYS A 81 8.69 -16.01 -1.67
C LYS A 81 9.93 -16.91 -1.64
N ARG A 82 10.91 -16.66 -2.50
CA ARG A 82 12.18 -17.41 -2.57
C ARG A 82 13.24 -16.87 -1.61
N ARG A 83 13.03 -15.71 -0.98
CA ARG A 83 13.94 -15.20 0.05
C ARG A 83 13.93 -16.14 1.26
N VAL A 84 15.07 -16.24 1.94
CA VAL A 84 15.17 -17.00 3.20
C VAL A 84 14.12 -16.42 4.16
N ARG A 85 13.30 -17.30 4.76
CA ARG A 85 12.04 -17.01 5.47
C ARG A 85 12.09 -15.88 6.51
N ASP A 86 13.28 -15.52 6.97
CA ASP A 86 13.48 -14.69 8.16
C ASP A 86 13.78 -13.22 7.82
N GLU A 87 13.92 -12.87 6.54
CA GLU A 87 14.20 -11.49 6.09
C GLU A 87 13.17 -11.00 5.08
N THR A 88 11.99 -10.62 5.56
CA THR A 88 11.14 -9.69 4.80
C THR A 88 11.81 -8.33 4.81
N VAL A 89 12.72 -8.05 3.86
CA VAL A 89 13.56 -6.83 3.85
C VAL A 89 12.75 -5.54 4.08
N PHE A 90 11.47 -5.52 3.71
CA PHE A 90 10.58 -4.40 3.94
C PHE A 90 10.31 -4.10 5.44
N LEU A 91 10.02 -5.10 6.28
CA LEU A 91 9.61 -4.85 7.68
C LEU A 91 10.75 -4.30 8.56
N PRO A 92 11.98 -4.86 8.54
CA PRO A 92 13.13 -4.29 9.22
C PRO A 92 13.43 -2.89 8.69
N LYS A 93 13.44 -2.67 7.36
CA LYS A 93 13.66 -1.32 6.80
C LYS A 93 12.63 -0.31 7.25
N LEU A 94 11.35 -0.71 7.30
CA LEU A 94 10.27 0.15 7.78
C LEU A 94 10.47 0.48 9.26
N ASN A 95 10.76 -0.52 10.09
CA ASN A 95 11.03 -0.34 11.51
C ASN A 95 12.23 0.59 11.74
N ASP A 96 13.35 0.37 11.06
CA ASP A 96 14.55 1.18 11.16
C ASP A 96 14.28 2.64 10.74
N THR A 97 13.53 2.82 9.65
CA THR A 97 13.16 4.15 9.15
C THR A 97 12.26 4.89 10.14
N LEU A 98 11.26 4.20 10.71
CA LEU A 98 10.37 4.77 11.72
C LEU A 98 11.12 5.13 12.99
N GLN A 99 11.98 4.25 13.50
CA GLN A 99 12.80 4.53 14.67
C GLN A 99 13.69 5.75 14.43
N LYS A 100 14.33 5.85 13.26
CA LYS A 100 15.14 7.02 12.90
C LYS A 100 14.32 8.31 12.86
N ALA A 101 13.15 8.30 12.22
CA ALA A 101 12.28 9.46 12.12
C ALA A 101 11.80 9.94 13.50
N ILE A 102 11.47 9.01 14.40
CA ILE A 102 11.10 9.31 15.78
C ILE A 102 12.28 9.96 16.52
N LEU A 103 13.48 9.39 16.39
CA LEU A 103 14.69 9.93 17.04
C LEU A 103 15.07 11.33 16.53
N GLU A 104 14.84 11.62 15.24
CA GLU A 104 15.06 12.95 14.67
C GLU A 104 14.05 14.00 15.15
N GLN A 105 12.81 13.61 15.46
CA GLN A 105 11.78 14.51 16.02
C GLN A 105 11.98 14.82 17.52
N LEU A 106 12.77 14.02 18.22
CA LEU A 106 13.07 14.19 19.64
C LEU A 106 14.33 15.04 19.91
N LYS A 107 15.04 15.46 18.87
CA LYS A 107 16.20 16.38 18.92
C LYS A 107 15.78 17.79 18.57
#